data_AF-A0A6I9HEN3-F1
#
_entry.id   AF-A0A6I9HEN3-F1
#
_cell.length_a   1.000
_cell.length_b   1.000
_cell.length_c   1.000
_cell.angle_alpha   90.00
_cell.angle_beta   90.00
_cell.angle_gamma   90.00
#
_symmetry.space_group_name_H-M   'P 1'
#
loop_
_entity.id
_entity.type
_entity.pdbx_description
1 polymer ?
#
loop_
_entity_poly.entity_id
_entity_poly.type
_entity_poly.pdbx_seq_one_letter_code
_entity_poly.pdbx_strand_id
1 'polypeptide(L)'
;MAKVQVNNVVVLDNPSPFYNPFQFEITFECIEDLSEDLEWKIIYVGSAESEEYDQVLDSVLVGPVPAGRHMFVFQADAPNPGLIPDADAVGVTVVLITCTYRGQEFIRVGYYVNNEYTETELRENPPVKPDFSKLQRNILASNPRVTRFHINWEDNTEKLEDAESSNPNLQSLLSTDALPSASKGWSTSENSLNVMLESHMDCM
;
A
#
# COMPACT_ATOMS: atom_id res chain seq x y z
N MET A 1 -10.84 18.03 6.86
CA MET A 1 -11.98 17.48 6.10
C MET A 1 -11.41 16.64 4.97
N ALA A 2 -12.05 15.54 4.55
CA ALA A 2 -11.53 14.76 3.43
C ALA A 2 -11.59 15.60 2.14
N LYS A 3 -10.47 15.71 1.40
CA LYS A 3 -10.42 16.49 0.15
C LYS A 3 -10.98 15.72 -1.04
N VAL A 4 -11.07 14.40 -0.92
CA VAL A 4 -11.62 13.49 -1.95
C VAL A 4 -12.81 12.74 -1.41
N GLN A 5 -13.87 12.68 -2.20
CA GLN A 5 -15.08 11.92 -1.91
C GLN A 5 -15.39 10.97 -3.06
N VAL A 6 -15.44 9.67 -2.78
CA VAL A 6 -15.93 8.68 -3.76
C VAL A 6 -17.45 8.71 -3.76
N ASN A 7 -18.02 9.00 -4.92
CA ASN A 7 -19.45 9.22 -5.12
C ASN A 7 -20.16 7.95 -5.59
N ASN A 8 -19.54 7.19 -6.49
CA ASN A 8 -20.13 5.97 -7.02
C ASN A 8 -19.05 4.99 -7.48
N VAL A 9 -19.34 3.69 -7.36
CA VAL A 9 -18.53 2.61 -7.94
C VAL A 9 -19.50 1.64 -8.62
N VAL A 10 -19.43 1.57 -9.94
CA VAL A 10 -20.26 0.65 -10.74
C VAL A 10 -19.42 -0.57 -11.09
N VAL A 11 -19.91 -1.75 -10.72
CA VAL A 11 -19.31 -3.03 -11.11
C VAL A 11 -19.76 -3.36 -12.53
N LEU A 12 -18.81 -3.48 -13.44
CA LEU A 12 -19.05 -3.85 -14.84
C LEU A 12 -18.81 -5.36 -15.04
N ASP A 13 -19.30 -5.91 -16.15
CA ASP A 13 -19.12 -7.34 -16.54
C ASP A 13 -19.38 -8.34 -15.39
N ASN A 14 -20.59 -8.30 -14.82
CA ASN A 14 -20.95 -9.10 -13.65
C ASN A 14 -22.36 -9.73 -13.79
N PRO A 15 -22.55 -11.05 -13.53
CA PRO A 15 -21.51 -12.04 -13.22
C PRO A 15 -20.66 -12.41 -14.45
N SER A 16 -19.44 -12.90 -14.23
CA SER A 16 -18.49 -13.25 -15.30
C SER A 16 -17.62 -14.47 -14.94
N PRO A 17 -16.96 -15.14 -15.91
CA PRO A 17 -15.99 -16.20 -15.61
C PRO A 17 -14.92 -15.74 -14.61
N PHE A 18 -14.40 -16.65 -13.78
CA PHE A 18 -13.38 -16.31 -12.77
C PHE A 18 -12.16 -15.59 -13.36
N TYR A 19 -11.69 -16.04 -14.53
CA TYR A 19 -10.53 -15.47 -15.22
C TYR A 19 -10.82 -14.15 -15.95
N ASN A 20 -12.06 -13.68 -16.00
CA ASN A 20 -12.33 -12.36 -16.55
C ASN A 20 -11.74 -11.27 -15.63
N PRO A 21 -11.19 -10.19 -16.21
CA PRO A 21 -10.75 -9.03 -15.46
C PRO A 21 -11.86 -8.45 -14.57
N PHE A 22 -11.49 -7.92 -13.42
CA PHE A 22 -12.35 -7.03 -12.66
C PHE A 22 -12.46 -5.70 -13.39
N GLN A 23 -13.65 -5.11 -13.41
CA GLN A 23 -13.90 -3.82 -14.05
C GLN A 23 -14.80 -2.97 -13.16
N PHE A 24 -14.28 -1.83 -12.72
CA PHE A 24 -15.00 -0.88 -11.88
C PHE A 24 -15.00 0.51 -12.53
N GLU A 25 -16.17 1.08 -12.77
CA GLU A 25 -16.27 2.50 -13.11
C GLU A 25 -16.37 3.31 -11.81
N ILE A 26 -15.31 4.05 -11.50
CA ILE A 26 -15.19 4.81 -10.27
C ILE A 26 -15.47 6.28 -10.58
N THR A 27 -16.43 6.85 -9.86
CA THR A 27 -16.71 8.29 -9.85
C THR A 27 -16.33 8.88 -8.51
N PHE A 28 -15.48 9.90 -8.50
CA PHE A 28 -15.09 10.62 -7.29
C PHE A 28 -15.06 12.12 -7.53
N GLU A 29 -15.01 12.90 -6.46
CA GLU A 29 -14.97 14.35 -6.47
C GLU A 29 -13.84 14.83 -5.59
N CYS A 30 -13.02 15.73 -6.14
CA CYS A 30 -12.00 16.47 -5.40
C CYS A 30 -12.55 17.86 -5.09
N ILE A 31 -12.51 18.24 -3.82
CA ILE A 31 -12.98 19.55 -3.35
C ILE A 31 -12.00 20.66 -3.77
N GLU A 32 -10.71 20.34 -3.82
CA GLU A 32 -9.62 21.23 -4.21
C GLU A 32 -8.55 20.45 -4.97
N ASP A 33 -7.61 21.18 -5.58
CA ASP A 33 -6.49 20.60 -6.33
C ASP A 33 -5.57 19.80 -5.40
N LEU A 34 -5.26 18.56 -5.78
CA LEU A 34 -4.28 17.74 -5.09
C LEU A 34 -2.90 17.89 -5.74
N SER A 35 -1.88 18.08 -4.90
CA SER A 35 -0.48 18.23 -5.32
C SER A 35 0.18 16.90 -5.68
N GLU A 36 -0.30 15.79 -5.13
CA GLU A 36 0.21 14.44 -5.36
C GLU A 36 -0.85 13.51 -5.95
N ASP A 37 -0.39 12.35 -6.41
CA ASP A 37 -1.23 11.35 -7.02
C ASP A 37 -2.06 10.59 -5.97
N LEU A 38 -3.28 10.24 -6.35
CA LEU A 38 -4.06 9.22 -5.66
C LEU A 38 -3.60 7.85 -6.14
N GLU A 39 -3.27 6.96 -5.22
CA GLU A 39 -3.00 5.56 -5.52
C GLU A 39 -4.26 4.74 -5.29
N TRP A 40 -4.75 4.09 -6.35
CA TRP A 40 -5.88 3.18 -6.32
C TRP A 40 -5.40 1.75 -6.46
N LYS A 41 -5.87 0.86 -5.60
CA LYS A 41 -5.56 -0.58 -5.69
C LYS A 41 -6.83 -1.42 -5.71
N ILE A 42 -6.82 -2.49 -6.50
CA ILE A 42 -7.78 -3.58 -6.41
C ILE A 42 -7.09 -4.74 -5.69
N ILE A 43 -7.69 -5.22 -4.60
CA ILE A 43 -7.12 -6.28 -3.76
C ILE A 43 -8.14 -7.41 -3.67
N TYR A 44 -7.73 -8.61 -4.01
CA TYR A 44 -8.54 -9.82 -3.86
C TYR A 44 -8.15 -10.54 -2.58
N VAL A 45 -9.13 -10.86 -1.74
CA VAL A 45 -8.89 -11.62 -0.52
C VAL A 45 -8.83 -13.11 -0.87
N GLY A 46 -7.63 -13.69 -0.77
CA GLY A 46 -7.43 -15.11 -1.12
C GLY A 46 -8.00 -16.06 -0.08
N SER A 47 -8.00 -15.66 1.20
CA SER A 47 -8.58 -16.42 2.30
C SER A 47 -9.09 -15.48 3.38
N ALA A 48 -10.22 -15.79 4.00
CA ALA A 48 -10.73 -15.01 5.12
C ALA A 48 -9.91 -15.21 6.41
N GLU A 49 -9.05 -16.24 6.47
CA GLU A 49 -8.27 -16.59 7.65
C GLU A 49 -6.96 -15.81 7.75
N SER A 50 -6.41 -15.33 6.63
CA SER A 50 -5.11 -14.66 6.60
C SER A 50 -4.97 -13.69 5.43
N GLU A 51 -4.53 -12.47 5.74
CA GLU A 51 -4.19 -11.43 4.76
C GLU A 51 -2.93 -11.79 3.93
N GLU A 52 -2.18 -12.83 4.31
CA GLU A 52 -1.01 -13.30 3.54
C GLU A 52 -1.39 -13.84 2.15
N TYR A 53 -2.66 -14.21 1.97
CA TYR A 53 -3.20 -14.65 0.69
C TYR A 53 -3.82 -13.52 -0.13
N ASP A 54 -3.81 -12.28 0.37
CA ASP A 54 -4.33 -11.13 -0.35
C ASP A 54 -3.46 -10.83 -1.58
N GLN A 55 -4.12 -10.64 -2.70
CA GLN A 55 -3.47 -10.38 -3.98
C GLN A 55 -3.84 -8.98 -4.44
N VAL A 56 -2.84 -8.09 -4.53
CA VAL A 56 -3.00 -6.82 -5.24
C VAL A 56 -3.06 -7.12 -6.73
N LEU A 57 -4.25 -6.97 -7.32
CA LEU A 57 -4.49 -7.28 -8.73
C LEU A 57 -3.93 -6.19 -9.65
N ASP A 58 -4.10 -4.94 -9.26
CA ASP A 58 -3.50 -3.79 -9.94
C ASP A 58 -3.38 -2.59 -9.00
N SER A 59 -2.47 -1.67 -9.35
CA SER A 59 -2.21 -0.42 -8.64
C SER A 59 -1.98 0.71 -9.63
N VAL A 60 -2.87 1.70 -9.63
CA VAL A 60 -2.81 2.84 -10.57
C VAL A 60 -2.68 4.16 -9.83
N LEU A 61 -1.86 5.05 -10.37
CA LEU A 61 -1.71 6.42 -9.91
C LEU A 61 -2.59 7.34 -10.76
N VAL A 62 -3.33 8.20 -10.09
CA VAL A 62 -4.19 9.22 -10.72
C VAL A 62 -3.74 10.58 -10.20
N GLY A 63 -3.03 11.34 -11.03
CA GLY A 63 -2.69 12.72 -10.74
C GLY A 63 -1.90 13.43 -11.86
N PRO A 64 -1.68 14.76 -11.73
CA PRO A 64 -2.23 15.63 -10.68
C PRO A 64 -3.75 15.75 -10.79
N VAL A 65 -4.45 15.83 -9.65
CA VAL A 65 -5.93 15.76 -9.61
C VAL A 65 -6.52 17.14 -9.34
N PRO A 66 -7.07 17.82 -10.36
CA PRO A 66 -7.70 19.12 -10.16
C PRO A 66 -9.03 18.99 -9.40
N ALA A 67 -9.49 20.09 -8.81
CA ALA A 67 -10.80 20.18 -8.20
C ALA A 67 -11.92 19.85 -9.21
N GLY A 68 -12.96 19.20 -8.73
CA GLY A 68 -14.13 18.80 -9.52
C GLY A 68 -14.38 17.31 -9.51
N ARG A 69 -15.31 16.90 -10.38
CA ARG A 69 -15.79 15.52 -10.49
C ARG A 69 -15.05 14.77 -11.59
N HIS A 70 -14.55 13.60 -11.23
CA HIS A 70 -13.77 12.72 -12.09
C HIS A 70 -14.42 11.35 -12.19
N MET A 71 -14.18 10.69 -13.32
CA MET A 71 -14.64 9.33 -13.57
C MET A 71 -13.61 8.59 -14.41
N PHE A 72 -13.33 7.35 -14.04
CA PHE A 72 -12.48 6.47 -14.83
C PHE A 72 -12.89 5.00 -14.65
N VAL A 73 -12.50 4.15 -15.61
CA VAL A 73 -12.66 2.70 -15.52
C VAL A 73 -11.35 2.12 -15.01
N PHE A 74 -11.43 1.44 -13.86
CA PHE A 74 -10.33 0.71 -13.26
C PHE A 74 -10.49 -0.78 -13.55
N GLN A 75 -9.60 -1.33 -14.37
CA GLN A 75 -9.61 -2.73 -14.75
C GLN A 75 -8.35 -3.43 -14.23
N ALA A 76 -8.51 -4.64 -13.68
CA ALA A 76 -7.40 -5.46 -13.22
C ALA A 76 -7.61 -6.94 -13.61
N ASP A 77 -6.53 -7.65 -13.89
CA ASP A 77 -6.59 -9.08 -14.21
C ASP A 77 -7.12 -9.91 -13.01
N ALA A 78 -7.59 -11.13 -13.28
CA ALA A 78 -8.06 -12.03 -12.23
C ALA A 78 -6.90 -12.44 -11.27
N PRO A 79 -7.19 -12.77 -10.00
CA PRO A 79 -6.19 -13.29 -9.07
C PRO A 79 -5.55 -14.58 -9.60
N ASN A 80 -4.32 -14.83 -9.16
CA ASN A 80 -3.64 -16.09 -9.42
C ASN A 80 -4.29 -17.21 -8.59
N PRO A 81 -4.89 -18.24 -9.23
CA PRO A 81 -5.50 -19.34 -8.52
C PRO A 81 -4.53 -20.16 -7.67
N GLY A 82 -3.25 -20.21 -8.06
CA GLY A 82 -2.24 -21.00 -7.36
C GLY A 82 -1.85 -20.45 -5.98
N LEU A 83 -2.28 -19.23 -5.66
CA LEU A 83 -2.08 -18.58 -4.36
C LEU A 83 -3.36 -18.61 -3.50
N ILE A 84 -4.46 -19.15 -4.00
CA ILE A 84 -5.72 -19.26 -3.28
C ILE A 84 -5.79 -20.65 -2.64
N PRO A 85 -6.01 -20.78 -1.32
CA PRO A 85 -6.25 -22.07 -0.70
C PRO A 85 -7.44 -22.79 -1.33
N ASP A 86 -7.31 -24.10 -1.59
CA ASP A 86 -8.37 -24.88 -2.25
C ASP A 86 -9.73 -24.81 -1.51
N ALA A 87 -9.70 -24.67 -0.17
CA ALA A 87 -10.89 -24.54 0.66
C ALA A 87 -11.64 -23.21 0.48
N ASP A 88 -10.95 -22.15 0.04
CA ASP A 88 -11.49 -20.80 -0.14
C ASP A 88 -11.79 -20.47 -1.61
N ALA A 89 -11.41 -21.34 -2.55
CA ALA A 89 -11.60 -21.13 -3.98
C ALA A 89 -13.08 -21.03 -4.38
N VAL A 90 -13.94 -21.85 -3.77
CA VAL A 90 -15.38 -21.91 -4.04
C VAL A 90 -16.15 -21.38 -2.84
N GLY A 91 -17.11 -20.50 -3.10
CA GLY A 91 -17.90 -19.83 -2.07
C GLY A 91 -17.64 -18.33 -2.03
N VAL A 92 -17.83 -17.74 -0.85
CA VAL A 92 -17.83 -16.29 -0.68
C VAL A 92 -16.45 -15.80 -0.22
N THR A 93 -15.91 -14.83 -0.93
CA THR A 93 -14.74 -14.04 -0.54
C THR A 93 -15.02 -12.54 -0.74
N VAL A 94 -13.99 -11.70 -0.69
CA VAL A 94 -14.08 -10.24 -0.79
C VAL A 94 -13.10 -9.71 -1.83
N VAL A 95 -13.52 -8.69 -2.58
CA VAL A 95 -12.63 -7.81 -3.34
C VAL A 95 -12.71 -6.40 -2.75
N LEU A 96 -11.57 -5.75 -2.60
CA LEU A 96 -11.42 -4.43 -2.02
C LEU A 96 -10.90 -3.47 -3.09
N ILE A 97 -11.44 -2.25 -3.08
CA ILE A 97 -10.88 -1.10 -3.79
C ILE A 97 -10.42 -0.12 -2.72
N THR A 98 -9.12 0.13 -2.63
CA THR A 98 -8.56 1.10 -1.70
C THR A 98 -8.09 2.33 -2.46
N CYS A 99 -8.25 3.50 -1.84
CA CYS A 99 -7.61 4.72 -2.32
C CYS A 99 -6.75 5.33 -1.22
N THR A 100 -5.54 5.69 -1.61
CA THR A 100 -4.46 6.16 -0.75
C THR A 100 -4.00 7.52 -1.27
N TYR A 101 -3.75 8.45 -0.36
CA TYR A 101 -3.08 9.71 -0.66
C TYR A 101 -1.88 9.83 0.26
N ARG A 102 -0.69 10.10 -0.29
CA ARG A 102 0.56 10.22 0.50
C ARG A 102 0.84 8.99 1.38
N GLY A 103 0.61 7.79 0.84
CA GLY A 103 0.77 6.53 1.58
C GLY A 103 -0.23 6.30 2.71
N GLN A 104 -1.21 7.17 2.90
CA GLN A 104 -2.28 7.03 3.89
C GLN A 104 -3.60 6.64 3.20
N GLU A 105 -4.11 5.45 3.52
CA GLU A 105 -5.40 4.98 3.02
C GLU A 105 -6.52 5.81 3.67
N PHE A 106 -7.40 6.40 2.85
CA PHE A 106 -8.52 7.20 3.37
C PHE A 106 -9.89 6.60 3.05
N ILE A 107 -9.97 5.68 2.09
CA ILE A 107 -11.21 4.96 1.78
C ILE A 107 -10.95 3.54 1.29
N ARG A 108 -11.83 2.65 1.72
CA ARG A 108 -11.91 1.25 1.30
C ARG A 108 -13.34 0.94 0.90
N VAL A 109 -13.52 0.37 -0.29
CA VAL A 109 -14.81 -0.13 -0.79
C VAL A 109 -14.67 -1.63 -0.99
N GLY A 110 -15.33 -2.41 -0.15
CA GLY A 110 -15.36 -3.87 -0.22
C GLY A 110 -16.64 -4.40 -0.84
N TYR A 111 -16.51 -5.41 -1.70
CA TYR A 111 -17.63 -6.18 -2.24
C TYR A 111 -17.46 -7.66 -1.88
N TYR A 112 -18.56 -8.29 -1.50
CA TYR A 112 -18.60 -9.75 -1.47
C TYR A 112 -18.55 -10.29 -2.89
N VAL A 113 -17.80 -11.37 -3.06
CA VAL A 113 -17.62 -12.08 -4.31
C VAL A 113 -18.00 -13.53 -4.06
N ASN A 114 -19.00 -14.05 -4.77
CA ASN A 114 -19.35 -15.46 -4.73
C ASN A 114 -18.78 -16.17 -5.96
N ASN A 115 -17.88 -17.12 -5.75
CA ASN A 115 -17.36 -18.00 -6.79
C ASN A 115 -18.13 -19.32 -6.75
N GLU A 116 -18.83 -19.65 -7.83
CA GLU A 116 -19.62 -20.89 -7.91
C GLU A 116 -19.47 -21.59 -9.26
N TYR A 117 -19.61 -22.91 -9.24
CA TYR A 117 -19.71 -23.67 -10.49
C TYR A 117 -21.05 -23.39 -11.16
N THR A 118 -21.02 -23.16 -12.47
CA THR A 118 -22.25 -23.00 -13.27
C THR A 118 -22.91 -24.34 -13.58
N GLU A 119 -22.11 -25.41 -13.69
CA GLU A 119 -22.57 -26.77 -13.97
C GLU A 119 -23.18 -27.41 -12.70
N THR A 120 -24.41 -27.94 -12.80
CA THR A 120 -25.11 -28.57 -11.66
C THR A 120 -24.35 -29.76 -11.08
N GLU A 121 -23.75 -30.60 -11.92
CA GLU A 121 -22.99 -31.78 -11.46
C GLU A 121 -21.81 -31.40 -10.57
N LEU A 122 -21.08 -30.32 -10.91
CA LEU A 122 -19.95 -29.82 -10.14
C LEU A 122 -20.37 -29.08 -8.86
N ARG A 123 -21.61 -28.55 -8.81
CA ARG A 123 -22.15 -27.99 -7.56
C ARG A 123 -22.54 -29.08 -6.57
N GLU A 124 -23.17 -30.15 -7.06
CA GLU A 124 -23.59 -31.27 -6.21
C GLU A 124 -22.40 -32.13 -5.78
N ASN A 125 -21.42 -32.32 -6.66
CA ASN A 125 -20.21 -33.12 -6.42
C ASN A 125 -18.97 -32.31 -6.82
N PRO A 126 -18.54 -31.33 -5.99
CA PRO A 126 -17.38 -30.52 -6.30
C PRO A 126 -16.12 -31.38 -6.36
N PRO A 127 -15.22 -31.14 -7.34
CA PRO A 127 -13.95 -31.84 -7.41
C PRO A 127 -13.09 -31.51 -6.20
N VAL A 128 -12.25 -32.47 -5.78
CA VAL A 128 -11.32 -32.27 -4.64
C VAL A 128 -10.39 -31.09 -4.86
N LYS A 129 -9.90 -30.93 -6.11
CA LYS A 129 -9.14 -29.77 -6.53
C LYS A 129 -10.07 -28.81 -7.29
N PRO A 130 -10.22 -27.55 -6.88
CA PRO A 130 -11.06 -26.59 -7.56
C PRO A 130 -10.65 -26.37 -9.02
N ASP A 131 -11.63 -26.33 -9.92
CA ASP A 131 -11.42 -26.01 -11.33
C ASP A 131 -11.91 -24.58 -11.63
N PHE A 132 -10.98 -23.63 -11.51
CA PHE A 132 -11.23 -22.20 -11.75
C PHE A 132 -11.70 -21.89 -13.17
N SER A 133 -11.44 -22.76 -14.16
CA SER A 133 -11.92 -22.54 -15.53
C SER A 133 -13.44 -22.67 -15.66
N LYS A 134 -14.07 -23.33 -14.70
CA LYS A 134 -15.52 -23.56 -14.62
C LYS A 134 -16.21 -22.73 -13.55
N LEU A 135 -15.47 -21.90 -12.82
CA LEU A 135 -16.03 -20.99 -11.83
C LEU A 135 -16.56 -19.74 -12.51
N GLN A 136 -17.77 -19.36 -12.12
CA GLN A 136 -18.33 -18.05 -12.35
C GLN A 136 -18.20 -17.22 -11.08
N ARG A 137 -17.74 -16.00 -11.25
CA ARG A 137 -17.60 -14.98 -10.22
C ARG A 137 -18.81 -14.05 -10.27
N ASN A 138 -19.50 -13.90 -9.14
CA ASN A 138 -20.57 -12.95 -8.97
C ASN A 138 -20.25 -11.98 -7.83
N ILE A 139 -20.00 -10.72 -8.17
CA ILE A 139 -19.76 -9.63 -7.24
C ILE A 139 -21.12 -9.07 -6.78
N LEU A 140 -21.35 -9.04 -5.47
CA LEU A 140 -22.57 -8.49 -4.88
C LEU A 140 -22.55 -6.95 -4.92
N ALA A 141 -22.72 -6.39 -6.11
CA ALA A 141 -22.62 -4.96 -6.39
C ALA A 141 -23.64 -4.09 -5.63
N SER A 142 -24.75 -4.68 -5.19
CA SER A 142 -25.85 -3.98 -4.51
C SER A 142 -25.57 -3.63 -3.05
N ASN A 143 -24.56 -4.25 -2.42
CA ASN A 143 -24.27 -4.06 -1.00
C ASN A 143 -22.77 -3.82 -0.73
N PRO A 144 -22.20 -2.71 -1.25
CA PRO A 144 -20.83 -2.34 -0.96
C PRO A 144 -20.63 -2.01 0.52
N ARG A 145 -19.48 -2.39 1.06
CA ARG A 145 -19.02 -1.99 2.39
C ARG A 145 -18.00 -0.87 2.25
N VAL A 146 -18.39 0.34 2.66
CA VAL A 146 -17.53 1.52 2.58
C VAL A 146 -16.99 1.85 3.96
N THR A 147 -15.67 1.81 4.11
CA THR A 147 -14.95 2.27 5.30
C THR A 147 -14.13 3.49 4.95
N ARG A 148 -14.16 4.51 5.81
CA ARG A 148 -13.44 5.78 5.62
C ARG A 148 -12.50 6.01 6.79
N PHE A 149 -11.28 6.44 6.48
CA PHE A 149 -10.25 6.74 7.46
C PHE A 149 -9.91 8.23 7.41
N HIS A 150 -9.57 8.79 8.56
CA HIS A 150 -9.08 10.16 8.63
C HIS A 150 -7.58 10.16 8.35
N ILE A 151 -7.14 10.97 7.39
CA ILE A 151 -5.73 11.11 7.01
C ILE A 151 -5.29 12.56 7.09
N ASN A 152 -3.97 12.79 7.12
CA ASN A 152 -3.41 14.11 6.90
C ASN A 152 -3.30 14.40 5.39
N TRP A 153 -3.97 15.46 4.95
CA TRP A 153 -3.99 15.91 3.56
C TRP A 153 -2.96 17.00 3.25
N GLU A 154 -2.40 17.63 4.29
CA GLU A 154 -1.42 18.72 4.14
C GLU A 154 0.01 18.19 4.20
N ASP A 155 0.93 18.98 3.66
CA ASP A 155 2.36 18.69 3.72
C ASP A 155 2.90 19.09 5.08
N ASN A 156 3.35 18.13 5.88
CA ASN A 156 3.96 18.43 7.18
C ASN A 156 5.44 18.81 7.05
N THR A 157 5.98 18.91 5.83
CA THR A 157 7.40 19.19 5.60
C THR A 157 7.82 20.59 6.07
N GLU A 158 6.89 21.53 6.29
CA GLU A 158 7.21 22.89 6.77
C GLU A 158 7.36 23.04 8.29
N LYS A 159 7.07 22.02 9.12
CA LYS A 159 7.08 22.18 10.60
C LYS A 159 8.39 21.79 11.30
N LEU A 160 9.45 21.47 10.57
CA LEU A 160 10.74 21.09 11.15
C LEU A 160 11.79 22.22 11.17
N GLU A 161 11.52 23.38 10.58
CA GLU A 161 12.53 24.46 10.48
C GLU A 161 12.40 25.57 11.55
N ASP A 162 11.28 25.67 12.29
CA ASP A 162 11.05 26.75 13.26
C ASP A 162 11.42 26.41 14.72
N ALA A 163 12.04 25.25 14.99
CA ALA A 163 12.43 24.85 16.35
C ALA A 163 13.89 25.19 16.74
N GLU A 164 14.68 25.79 15.84
CA GLU A 164 16.07 26.23 16.13
C GLU A 164 16.25 27.76 16.01
N SER A 165 15.35 28.57 16.58
CA SER A 165 15.66 30.00 16.76
C SER A 165 14.92 30.64 17.94
N SER A 166 15.32 30.32 19.17
CA SER A 166 15.27 31.26 20.30
C SER A 166 15.85 30.69 21.60
N ASN A 167 17.14 30.92 21.83
CA ASN A 167 17.66 31.02 23.20
C ASN A 167 18.90 31.93 23.24
N PRO A 168 18.79 33.21 23.65
CA PRO A 168 19.92 34.13 23.68
C PRO A 168 20.70 34.12 25.01
N ASN A 169 20.76 32.99 25.73
CA ASN A 169 21.32 32.98 27.08
C ASN A 169 22.32 31.83 27.32
N LEU A 170 23.47 31.93 26.66
CA LEU A 170 24.69 31.20 27.01
C LEU A 170 25.92 32.01 26.59
N GLN A 171 26.05 33.24 27.12
CA GLN A 171 27.30 34.00 27.13
C GLN A 171 27.65 34.35 28.57
N SER A 172 28.27 33.41 29.28
CA SER A 172 28.95 33.69 30.55
C SER A 172 29.69 32.42 30.96
N LEU A 173 30.89 32.24 30.41
CA LEU A 173 32.01 31.50 31.02
C LEU A 173 32.99 31.25 29.87
N LEU A 174 33.95 32.16 29.69
CA LEU A 174 35.31 31.90 29.18
C LEU A 174 36.02 33.24 29.08
N SER A 175 36.73 33.62 30.15
CA SER A 175 37.79 34.63 30.12
C SER A 175 38.79 34.32 31.24
N THR A 176 40.06 34.61 30.97
CA THR A 176 41.31 34.25 31.67
C THR A 176 41.92 32.92 31.20
N ASP A 177 43.17 32.79 30.74
CA ASP A 177 44.29 33.73 30.65
C ASP A 177 45.37 33.24 29.63
N ALA A 178 46.11 34.22 29.10
CA ALA A 178 47.54 34.23 28.72
C ALA A 178 48.19 33.13 27.83
N LEU A 179 48.68 33.59 26.67
CA LEU A 179 49.81 33.11 25.84
C LEU A 179 51.16 33.13 26.63
N PRO A 180 52.26 32.42 26.23
CA PRO A 180 52.82 32.50 24.86
C PRO A 180 53.66 31.32 24.28
N SER A 181 53.72 31.35 22.93
CA SER A 181 54.87 31.14 22.02
C SER A 181 55.55 29.77 21.79
N ALA A 182 55.68 29.47 20.49
CA ALA A 182 56.87 28.99 19.76
C ALA A 182 56.88 27.56 19.16
N SER A 183 56.75 27.55 17.82
CA SER A 183 57.65 26.92 16.84
C SER A 183 57.43 25.47 16.34
N LYS A 184 57.42 25.36 14.99
CA LYS A 184 57.84 24.25 14.10
C LYS A 184 57.09 22.91 14.24
N GLY A 185 56.70 22.18 13.20
CA GLY A 185 56.96 22.20 11.77
C GLY A 185 56.26 20.98 11.11
N TRP A 186 56.29 20.96 9.78
CA TRP A 186 55.81 19.94 8.84
C TRP A 186 56.15 18.47 9.18
N SER A 187 55.27 17.51 8.82
CA SER A 187 55.46 16.49 7.74
C SER A 187 54.69 15.14 7.94
N THR A 188 53.79 14.85 6.99
CA THR A 188 53.54 13.61 6.21
C THR A 188 53.83 12.16 6.70
N SER A 189 53.03 11.24 6.11
CA SER A 189 53.15 9.77 5.91
C SER A 189 52.51 8.89 7.00
N GLU A 190 51.43 8.16 6.73
CA GLU A 190 51.21 6.94 5.92
C GLU A 190 51.56 5.61 6.62
N ASN A 191 50.64 4.65 6.43
CA ASN A 191 50.71 3.19 6.54
C ASN A 191 50.65 2.48 7.92
N SER A 192 49.43 2.05 8.22
CA SER A 192 48.94 0.66 8.32
C SER A 192 49.92 -0.54 8.40
N LEU A 193 49.47 -1.49 9.23
CA LEU A 193 49.75 -2.95 9.34
C LEU A 193 50.89 -3.39 10.27
N ASN A 194 50.54 -3.86 11.48
CA ASN A 194 50.51 -5.30 11.81
C ASN A 194 50.25 -5.56 13.31
N VAL A 195 49.93 -6.83 13.62
CA VAL A 195 49.94 -7.60 14.90
C VAL A 195 48.54 -8.17 15.19
N MET A 196 48.20 -9.38 14.71
CA MET A 196 48.52 -10.73 15.25
C MET A 196 48.12 -10.97 16.72
N LEU A 197 47.16 -11.86 16.92
CA LEU A 197 47.09 -12.91 17.96
C LEU A 197 46.02 -13.92 17.48
N GLU A 198 46.34 -15.13 17.01
CA GLU A 198 46.47 -16.39 17.79
C GLU A 198 45.38 -16.53 18.87
N SER A 199 44.53 -17.57 18.89
CA SER A 199 44.91 -18.98 18.97
C SER A 199 43.80 -19.97 18.53
N HIS A 200 44.23 -20.96 17.71
CA HIS A 200 43.96 -22.42 17.78
C HIS A 200 43.59 -22.93 19.20
N MET A 201 42.96 -24.08 19.49
CA MET A 201 42.54 -25.36 18.88
C MET A 201 41.54 -25.93 19.93
N ASP A 202 40.56 -26.80 19.63
CA ASP A 202 40.78 -28.24 19.69
C ASP A 202 39.58 -29.04 19.17
N CYS A 203 39.96 -30.19 18.63
CA CYS A 203 39.19 -31.19 17.91
C CYS A 203 38.60 -32.22 18.89
N MET A 204 37.36 -32.66 18.65
CA MET A 204 36.95 -34.07 18.53
C MET A 204 35.49 -34.15 18.09
#